data_AF-A0A6V7XVC0-F1
#
_entry.id   AF-A0A6V7XVC0-F1
#
_cell.length_a   1.000
_cell.length_b   1.000
_cell.length_c   1.000
_cell.angle_alpha   90.00
_cell.angle_beta   90.00
_cell.angle_gamma   90.00
#
_symmetry.space_group_name_H-M   'P 1'
#
loop_
_entity.id
_entity.type
_entity.pdbx_description
1 polymer ?
#
loop_
_entity_poly.entity_id
_entity_poly.type
_entity_poly.pdbx_seq_one_letter_code
_entity_poly.pdbx_strand_id
1 'polypeptide(L)'
;MTSFYIILPSNTNVDGNRTNAFRVRLPRKLQFNSEWYVGLTVMVYPHSWPSIGTSTDQFVTVTWQSGEVVRVAVPSGNLTNPQQLKESLDRSLSEGCEKFAENLRVTEMEYKKQLKELKTKSKEVYNRQKEEKRIELNATEIQEEHLKSENEIYEGLLSDFNSSLDENTKKLLSETGFEPWLQVYRKPGIACAFDFHSYKNRFLYL
;
A
#
# COMPACT_ATOMS: atom_id res chain seq x y z
N MET A 1 6.71 -58.89 21.75
CA MET A 1 6.84 -57.60 21.04
C MET A 1 7.92 -56.78 21.73
N THR A 2 9.03 -56.46 21.07
CA THR A 2 10.23 -55.83 21.67
C THR A 2 10.51 -54.45 21.08
N SER A 3 9.46 -53.69 20.74
CA SER A 3 9.59 -52.34 20.20
C SER A 3 8.46 -51.47 20.73
N PHE A 4 8.77 -50.22 21.06
CA PHE A 4 7.80 -49.21 21.48
C PHE A 4 8.18 -47.87 20.88
N TYR A 5 7.19 -47.00 20.71
CA TYR A 5 7.39 -45.65 20.19
C TYR A 5 7.33 -44.64 21.33
N ILE A 6 8.23 -43.65 21.28
CA ILE A 6 8.16 -42.47 22.14
C ILE A 6 7.90 -41.28 21.23
N ILE A 7 6.81 -40.56 21.49
CA ILE A 7 6.50 -39.31 20.80
C ILE A 7 7.01 -38.17 21.69
N LEU A 8 7.92 -37.37 21.14
CA LEU A 8 8.51 -36.24 21.83
C LEU A 8 8.07 -34.94 21.14
N PRO A 9 7.29 -34.07 21.81
CA PRO A 9 6.94 -32.78 21.23
C PRO A 9 8.22 -31.94 21.10
N SER A 10 8.45 -31.36 19.93
CA SER A 10 9.51 -30.38 19.75
C SER A 10 9.23 -29.20 20.67
N ASN A 11 10.05 -29.03 21.70
CA ASN A 11 10.01 -27.85 22.55
C ASN A 11 11.03 -26.85 22.00
N THR A 12 10.56 -25.90 21.20
CA THR A 12 11.40 -24.82 20.66
C THR A 12 11.86 -23.84 21.76
N ASN A 13 11.30 -23.93 22.97
CA ASN A 13 11.60 -23.06 24.10
C ASN A 13 12.80 -23.55 24.95
N VAL A 14 13.74 -24.28 24.33
CA VAL A 14 15.00 -24.71 24.95
C VAL A 14 16.13 -23.93 24.30
N ASP A 15 16.95 -23.26 25.13
CA ASP A 15 18.09 -22.47 24.65
C ASP A 15 18.96 -23.28 23.69
N GLY A 16 19.22 -22.68 22.51
CA GLY A 16 20.02 -23.26 21.44
C GLY A 16 19.26 -24.12 20.43
N ASN A 17 17.94 -24.31 20.56
CA ASN A 17 17.15 -24.98 19.52
C ASN A 17 16.96 -24.07 18.29
N ARG A 18 17.21 -24.62 17.09
CA ARG A 18 16.97 -24.01 15.78
C ARG A 18 16.02 -24.89 14.97
N THR A 19 15.36 -24.32 13.96
CA THR A 19 14.45 -25.03 13.06
C THR A 19 15.07 -26.27 12.41
N ASN A 20 16.37 -26.22 12.13
CA ASN A 20 17.15 -27.30 11.51
C ASN A 20 18.03 -28.08 12.51
N ALA A 21 18.03 -27.73 13.80
CA ALA A 21 18.86 -28.35 14.81
C ALA A 21 18.22 -28.17 16.20
N PHE A 22 17.48 -29.17 16.67
CA PHE A 22 16.80 -29.10 17.95
C PHE A 22 17.14 -30.31 18.82
N ARG A 23 17.19 -30.07 20.13
CA ARG A 23 17.33 -31.08 21.16
C ARG A 23 16.02 -31.17 21.91
N VAL A 24 15.50 -32.38 22.06
CA VAL A 24 14.34 -32.66 22.90
C VAL A 24 14.78 -33.42 24.14
N ARG A 25 14.25 -33.03 25.30
CA ARG A 25 14.49 -33.72 26.56
C ARG A 25 13.29 -34.60 26.89
N LEU A 26 13.54 -35.82 27.34
CA LEU A 26 12.50 -36.66 27.91
C LEU A 26 11.98 -36.04 29.21
N PRO A 27 10.66 -36.08 29.46
CA PRO A 27 10.09 -35.57 30.71
C PRO A 27 10.55 -36.37 31.94
N ARG A 28 10.98 -37.62 31.74
CA ARG A 28 11.54 -38.50 32.77
C ARG A 28 12.68 -39.34 32.20
N LYS A 29 13.66 -39.69 33.05
CA LYS A 29 14.70 -40.66 32.68
C LYS A 29 14.06 -42.03 32.50
N LEU A 30 14.36 -42.68 31.38
CA LEU A 30 13.96 -44.07 31.14
C LEU A 30 15.09 -44.97 31.65
N GLN A 31 14.73 -46.01 32.40
CA GLN A 31 15.65 -47.06 32.83
C GLN A 31 15.36 -48.30 32.01
N PHE A 32 16.40 -48.85 31.40
CA PHE A 32 16.30 -50.07 30.61
C PHE A 32 17.19 -51.14 31.25
N ASN A 33 16.67 -52.36 31.35
CA ASN A 33 17.37 -53.50 31.97
C ASN A 33 18.21 -54.31 30.97
N SER A 34 18.41 -53.79 29.76
CA SER A 34 19.12 -54.44 28.65
C SER A 34 19.65 -53.39 27.66
N GLU A 35 20.41 -53.82 26.66
CA GLU A 35 20.84 -52.95 25.56
C GLU A 35 19.67 -52.64 24.61
N TRP A 36 19.53 -51.36 24.25
CA TRP A 36 18.52 -50.87 23.31
C TRP A 36 19.16 -49.95 22.28
N TYR A 37 18.69 -50.04 21.05
CA TYR A 37 19.03 -49.10 19.99
C TYR A 37 17.85 -48.14 19.78
N VAL A 38 18.16 -46.85 19.67
CA VAL A 38 17.17 -45.81 19.38
C VAL A 38 17.33 -45.38 17.93
N GLY A 39 16.26 -45.53 17.15
CA GLY A 39 16.16 -45.00 15.80
C GLY A 39 15.11 -43.89 15.76
N LEU A 40 15.43 -42.79 15.09
CA LEU A 40 14.42 -41.81 14.72
C LEU A 40 13.48 -42.44 13.68
N THR A 41 12.21 -42.64 14.06
CA THR A 41 11.20 -43.23 13.16
C THR A 41 10.52 -42.16 12.31
N VAL A 42 9.98 -41.12 12.95
CA VAL A 42 9.22 -40.06 12.26
C VAL A 42 9.49 -38.75 12.98
N MET A 43 9.77 -37.71 12.21
CA MET A 43 9.82 -36.33 12.68
C MET A 43 8.62 -35.58 12.08
N VAL A 44 7.69 -35.16 12.92
CA VAL A 44 6.53 -34.37 12.50
C VAL A 44 6.83 -32.91 12.84
N TYR A 45 7.00 -32.08 11.81
CA TYR A 45 6.96 -30.64 11.98
C TYR A 45 5.48 -30.23 12.07
N PRO A 46 4.97 -29.80 13.25
CA PRO A 46 3.68 -29.11 13.26
C PRO A 46 3.83 -27.92 12.31
N HIS A 47 2.87 -27.75 11.41
CA HIS A 47 2.90 -26.81 10.28
C HIS A 47 3.11 -25.35 10.71
N SER A 48 4.31 -24.99 11.17
CA SER A 48 4.74 -23.61 11.23
C SER A 48 5.27 -23.28 9.85
N TRP A 49 4.56 -22.41 9.16
CA TRP A 49 5.16 -21.70 8.04
C TRP A 49 5.98 -20.60 8.69
N PRO A 50 7.32 -20.72 8.78
CA PRO A 50 8.11 -19.54 9.07
C PRO A 50 7.75 -18.54 7.97
N SER A 51 7.28 -17.36 8.38
CA SER A 51 7.31 -16.20 7.48
C SER A 51 8.71 -16.19 6.84
N ILE A 52 8.72 -16.08 5.51
CA ILE A 52 9.94 -16.18 4.71
C ILE A 52 10.98 -15.26 5.38
N GLY A 53 12.18 -15.76 5.68
CA GLY A 53 13.26 -14.99 6.32
C GLY A 53 13.30 -15.03 7.85
N THR A 54 14.15 -15.89 8.40
CA THR A 54 14.37 -16.02 9.85
C THR A 54 15.36 -15.00 10.44
N SER A 55 15.88 -14.05 9.66
CA SER A 55 16.92 -13.11 10.14
C SER A 55 16.97 -11.72 9.48
N THR A 56 16.20 -11.46 8.42
CA THR A 56 16.22 -10.18 7.70
C THR A 56 14.81 -9.67 7.47
N ASP A 57 14.59 -8.37 7.66
CA ASP A 57 13.33 -7.70 7.32
C ASP A 57 12.96 -7.99 5.86
N GLN A 58 11.74 -8.48 5.67
CA GLN A 58 11.21 -8.81 4.35
C GLN A 58 10.15 -7.79 3.93
N PHE A 59 10.06 -7.55 2.62
CA PHE A 59 9.18 -6.55 2.07
C PHE A 59 8.44 -7.09 0.86
N VAL A 60 7.14 -6.84 0.78
CA VAL A 60 6.34 -6.95 -0.44
C VAL A 60 6.38 -5.61 -1.15
N THR A 61 6.67 -5.63 -2.44
CA THR A 61 6.61 -4.44 -3.29
C THR A 61 5.31 -4.47 -4.07
N VAL A 62 4.44 -3.50 -3.83
CA VAL A 62 3.18 -3.32 -4.54
C VAL A 62 3.38 -2.21 -5.57
N THR A 63 3.15 -2.54 -6.84
CA THR A 63 3.17 -1.54 -7.92
C THR A 63 1.73 -1.25 -8.30
N TRP A 64 1.29 -0.03 -8.08
CA TRP A 64 -0.06 0.43 -8.42
C TRP A 64 -0.15 0.75 -9.91
N GLN A 65 -1.38 0.75 -10.45
CA GLN A 65 -1.63 1.17 -11.84
C GLN A 65 -1.26 2.64 -12.09
N SER A 66 -1.25 3.47 -11.04
CA SER A 66 -0.71 4.83 -11.08
C SER A 66 0.78 4.85 -11.45
N GLY A 67 1.50 3.74 -11.31
CA GLY A 67 2.96 3.63 -11.46
C GLY A 67 3.69 3.77 -10.13
N GLU A 68 2.97 4.02 -9.05
CA GLU A 68 3.56 4.17 -7.73
C GLU A 68 3.94 2.84 -7.10
N VAL A 69 5.05 2.84 -6.37
CA VAL A 69 5.61 1.66 -5.75
C VAL A 69 5.61 1.81 -4.24
N VAL A 70 4.86 0.94 -3.55
CA VAL A 70 4.81 0.89 -2.09
C VAL A 70 5.53 -0.36 -1.61
N ARG A 71 6.49 -0.20 -0.68
CA ARG A 71 7.12 -1.31 0.02
C ARG A 71 6.44 -1.52 1.37
N VAL A 72 5.86 -2.70 1.56
CA VAL A 72 5.18 -3.10 2.78
C VAL A 72 6.02 -4.15 3.48
N ALA A 73 6.34 -3.93 4.76
CA ALA A 73 7.06 -4.92 5.54
C ALA A 73 6.19 -6.17 5.75
N VAL A 74 6.74 -7.35 5.50
CA VAL A 74 6.11 -8.61 5.87
C VAL A 74 6.44 -8.86 7.34
N PRO A 75 5.43 -8.89 8.23
CA PRO A 75 5.69 -9.08 9.64
C PRO A 75 6.31 -10.46 9.90
N SER A 76 7.36 -10.47 10.72
CA SER A 76 7.98 -11.69 11.20
C SER A 76 7.08 -12.36 12.23
N GLY A 77 6.85 -13.66 12.06
CA GLY A 77 5.90 -14.40 12.89
C GLY A 77 5.80 -15.88 12.55
N ASN A 78 5.29 -16.64 13.53
CA ASN A 78 4.90 -18.03 13.34
C ASN A 78 3.43 -18.07 12.91
N LEU A 79 3.19 -18.56 11.70
CA LEU A 79 1.85 -18.65 11.13
C LEU A 79 1.38 -20.09 11.25
N THR A 80 0.22 -20.29 11.88
CA THR A 80 -0.38 -21.61 12.11
C THR A 80 -1.13 -22.11 10.89
N ASN A 81 -1.59 -21.20 10.04
CA ASN A 81 -2.21 -21.50 8.77
C ASN A 81 -2.03 -20.34 7.76
N PRO A 82 -2.24 -20.59 6.46
CA PRO A 82 -2.09 -19.57 5.42
C PRO A 82 -3.11 -18.43 5.50
N GLN A 83 -4.26 -18.63 6.13
CA GLN A 83 -5.26 -17.57 6.33
C GLN A 83 -4.71 -16.45 7.22
N GLN A 84 -3.94 -16.80 8.26
CA GLN A 84 -3.26 -15.82 9.11
C GLN A 84 -2.22 -15.00 8.33
N LEU A 85 -1.54 -15.60 7.34
CA LEU A 85 -0.63 -14.86 6.47
C LEU A 85 -1.39 -13.81 5.66
N LYS A 86 -2.51 -14.22 5.04
CA LYS A 86 -3.38 -13.33 4.27
C LYS A 86 -3.90 -12.18 5.13
N GLU A 87 -4.46 -12.46 6.30
CA GLU A 87 -4.95 -11.42 7.22
C GLU A 87 -3.85 -10.46 7.66
N SER A 88 -2.63 -10.97 7.86
CA SER A 88 -1.49 -10.15 8.23
C SER A 88 -1.02 -9.25 7.08
N LEU A 89 -0.99 -9.76 5.85
CA LEU A 89 -0.66 -8.98 4.66
C LEU A 89 -1.71 -7.92 4.37
N ASP A 90 -3.00 -8.30 4.43
CA ASP A 90 -4.14 -7.39 4.23
C ASP A 90 -4.07 -6.21 5.22
N ARG A 91 -3.68 -6.47 6.47
CA ARG A 91 -3.48 -5.43 7.49
C ARG A 91 -2.31 -4.51 7.18
N SER A 92 -1.13 -5.07 6.89
CA SER A 92 0.06 -4.27 6.58
C SER A 92 -0.13 -3.43 5.32
N LEU A 93 -0.88 -3.93 4.35
CA LEU A 93 -1.29 -3.17 3.17
C LEU A 93 -2.27 -2.06 3.51
N SER A 94 -3.27 -2.34 4.34
CA SER A 94 -4.23 -1.33 4.79
C SER A 94 -3.54 -0.16 5.47
N GLU A 95 -2.63 -0.42 6.41
CA GLU A 95 -1.85 0.61 7.11
C GLU A 95 -0.96 1.43 6.16
N GLY A 96 -0.33 0.78 5.18
CA GLY A 96 0.48 1.45 4.16
C GLY A 96 -0.36 2.35 3.26
N CYS A 97 -1.57 1.90 2.88
CA CYS A 97 -2.45 2.61 1.97
C CYS A 97 -3.21 3.76 2.65
N GLU A 98 -3.50 3.69 3.95
CA GLU A 98 -4.11 4.81 4.69
C GLU A 98 -3.22 6.06 4.67
N LYS A 99 -1.91 5.89 4.91
CA LYS A 99 -0.94 7.00 4.82
C LYS A 99 -0.94 7.62 3.44
N PHE A 100 -1.03 6.79 2.40
CA PHE A 100 -1.08 7.27 1.03
C PHE A 100 -2.40 7.99 0.70
N ALA A 101 -3.53 7.43 1.12
CA ALA A 101 -4.84 8.07 0.95
C ALA A 101 -4.90 9.43 1.64
N GLU A 102 -4.27 9.58 2.80
CA GLU A 102 -4.19 10.88 3.49
C GLU A 102 -3.34 11.89 2.72
N ASN A 103 -2.16 11.48 2.22
CA ASN A 103 -1.34 12.35 1.38
C ASN A 103 -2.09 12.81 0.13
N LEU A 104 -2.78 11.89 -0.55
CA LEU A 104 -3.56 12.18 -1.75
C LEU A 104 -4.71 13.16 -1.45
N ARG A 105 -5.34 13.04 -0.28
CA ARG A 105 -6.40 13.94 0.19
C ARG A 105 -5.87 15.35 0.46
N VAL A 106 -4.66 15.47 1.02
CA VAL A 106 -3.99 16.78 1.21
C VAL A 106 -3.73 17.44 -0.14
N THR A 107 -3.16 16.69 -1.10
CA THR A 107 -2.93 17.18 -2.47
C THR A 107 -4.21 17.62 -3.15
N GLU A 108 -5.30 16.86 -3.02
CA GLU A 108 -6.61 17.22 -3.56
C GLU A 108 -7.13 18.55 -2.96
N MET A 109 -6.97 18.74 -1.65
CA MET A 109 -7.37 19.99 -0.98
C MET A 109 -6.56 21.19 -1.46
N GLU A 110 -5.25 21.04 -1.60
CA GLU A 110 -4.36 22.09 -2.12
C GLU A 110 -4.71 22.47 -3.55
N TYR A 111 -4.93 21.47 -4.41
CA TYR A 111 -5.35 21.68 -5.79
C TYR A 111 -6.70 22.43 -5.87
N LYS A 112 -7.70 22.01 -5.08
CA LYS A 112 -9.00 22.71 -5.00
C LYS A 112 -8.87 24.15 -4.51
N LYS A 113 -7.98 24.39 -3.54
CA LYS A 113 -7.70 25.74 -3.04
C LYS A 113 -7.11 26.61 -4.15
N GLN A 114 -6.12 26.11 -4.89
CA GLN A 114 -5.50 26.82 -6.00
C GLN A 114 -6.49 27.11 -7.13
N LEU A 115 -7.39 26.17 -7.46
CA LEU A 115 -8.47 26.42 -8.42
C LEU A 115 -9.39 27.57 -7.98
N LYS A 116 -9.68 27.67 -6.69
CA LYS A 116 -10.48 28.77 -6.14
C LYS A 116 -9.75 30.10 -6.23
N GLU A 117 -8.45 30.11 -5.95
CA GLU A 117 -7.60 31.31 -6.10
C GLU A 117 -7.51 31.76 -7.56
N LEU A 118 -7.39 30.84 -8.51
CA LEU A 118 -7.40 31.14 -9.95
C LEU A 118 -8.71 31.79 -10.39
N LYS A 119 -9.86 31.32 -9.89
CA LYS A 119 -11.17 31.95 -10.16
C LYS A 119 -11.26 33.37 -9.59
N THR A 120 -10.69 33.60 -8.42
CA THR A 120 -10.65 34.96 -7.84
C THR A 120 -9.76 35.87 -8.69
N LYS A 121 -8.58 35.39 -9.09
CA LYS A 121 -7.65 36.13 -9.95
C LYS A 121 -8.25 36.43 -11.33
N SER A 122 -8.93 35.48 -11.97
CA SER A 122 -9.57 35.73 -13.27
C SER A 122 -10.61 36.85 -13.18
N LYS A 123 -11.40 36.86 -12.10
CA LYS A 123 -12.38 37.90 -11.83
C LYS A 123 -11.74 39.27 -11.56
N GLU A 124 -10.64 39.31 -10.82
CA GLU A 124 -9.88 40.54 -10.57
C GLU A 124 -9.29 41.12 -11.85
N VAL A 125 -8.68 40.28 -12.70
CA VAL A 125 -8.13 40.67 -14.00
C VAL A 125 -9.24 41.19 -14.92
N TYR A 126 -10.37 40.48 -15.00
CA TYR A 126 -11.51 40.91 -15.79
C TYR A 126 -12.05 42.28 -15.34
N ASN A 127 -12.21 42.49 -14.03
CA ASN A 127 -12.66 43.77 -13.49
C ASN A 127 -11.67 44.91 -13.78
N ARG A 128 -10.36 44.64 -13.70
CA ARG A 128 -9.32 45.61 -14.04
C ARG A 128 -9.38 45.99 -15.53
N GLN A 129 -9.42 45.00 -16.43
CA GLN A 129 -9.53 45.24 -17.87
C GLN A 129 -10.81 46.01 -18.23
N LYS A 130 -11.92 45.69 -17.56
CA LYS A 130 -13.19 46.40 -17.76
C LYS A 130 -13.11 47.87 -17.33
N GLU A 131 -12.44 48.17 -16.23
CA GLU A 131 -12.30 49.54 -15.74
C GLU A 131 -11.29 50.34 -16.58
N GLU A 132 -10.16 49.74 -16.96
CA GLU A 132 -9.19 50.33 -17.90
C GLU A 132 -9.88 50.72 -19.22
N LYS A 133 -10.69 49.82 -19.77
CA LYS A 133 -11.45 50.11 -20.99
C LYS A 133 -12.51 51.21 -20.80
N ARG A 134 -13.13 51.35 -19.63
CA ARG A 134 -14.04 52.49 -19.34
C ARG A 134 -13.29 53.82 -19.32
N ILE A 135 -12.08 53.83 -18.78
CA ILE A 135 -11.22 55.03 -18.74
C ILE A 135 -10.78 55.41 -20.17
N GLU A 136 -10.39 54.43 -20.99
CA GLU A 136 -9.98 54.64 -22.39
C GLU A 136 -11.13 55.10 -23.29
N LEU A 137 -12.34 54.53 -23.14
CA LEU A 137 -13.52 54.96 -23.90
C LEU A 137 -13.92 56.41 -23.57
N ASN A 138 -13.71 56.84 -22.32
CA ASN A 138 -13.95 58.22 -21.92
C ASN A 138 -12.87 59.18 -22.45
N ALA A 139 -11.70 58.68 -22.83
CA ALA A 139 -10.55 59.46 -23.30
C ALA A 139 -10.45 59.53 -24.85
N THR A 140 -11.08 58.61 -25.58
CA THR A 140 -10.94 58.48 -27.04
C THR A 140 -12.19 57.89 -27.69
N GLU A 141 -12.76 58.60 -28.67
CA GLU A 141 -13.66 57.98 -29.66
C GLU A 141 -12.78 57.14 -30.61
N ILE A 142 -12.75 55.80 -30.47
CA ILE A 142 -12.62 54.81 -31.57
C ILE A 142 -12.34 53.37 -31.04
N GLN A 143 -13.00 52.43 -31.75
CA GLN A 143 -12.83 50.96 -31.90
C GLN A 143 -13.05 50.02 -30.70
N GLU A 144 -14.03 49.13 -30.86
CA GLU A 144 -14.33 47.99 -30.00
C GLU A 144 -13.21 46.93 -30.09
N GLU A 145 -12.14 47.07 -29.30
CA GLU A 145 -11.27 45.92 -29.02
C GLU A 145 -12.06 44.87 -28.22
N HIS A 146 -12.04 43.61 -28.64
CA HIS A 146 -12.80 42.55 -27.97
C HIS A 146 -12.22 42.27 -26.58
N LEU A 147 -12.95 42.62 -25.53
CA LEU A 147 -12.56 42.34 -24.15
C LEU A 147 -12.66 40.83 -23.93
N LYS A 148 -11.57 40.20 -23.46
CA LYS A 148 -11.61 38.77 -23.12
C LYS A 148 -12.65 38.53 -22.03
N SER A 149 -13.40 37.44 -22.17
CA SER A 149 -14.36 37.04 -21.14
C SER A 149 -13.65 36.52 -19.89
N GLU A 150 -14.30 36.59 -18.73
CA GLU A 150 -13.77 36.02 -17.48
C GLU A 150 -13.41 34.53 -17.64
N ASN A 151 -14.20 33.79 -18.42
CA ASN A 151 -13.94 32.37 -18.72
C ASN A 151 -12.69 32.19 -19.56
N GLU A 152 -12.44 33.01 -20.59
CA GLU A 152 -11.21 32.90 -21.40
C GLU A 152 -9.95 33.19 -20.58
N ILE A 153 -10.04 34.15 -19.64
CA ILE A 153 -8.97 34.46 -18.70
C ILE A 153 -8.74 33.28 -17.75
N TYR A 154 -9.83 32.69 -17.23
CA TYR A 154 -9.75 31.52 -16.35
C TYR A 154 -9.13 30.31 -17.05
N GLU A 155 -9.57 29.98 -18.27
CA GLU A 155 -9.05 28.85 -19.04
C GLU A 155 -7.56 29.02 -19.39
N GLY A 156 -7.12 30.25 -19.71
CA GLY A 156 -5.70 30.54 -19.92
C GLY A 156 -4.88 30.30 -18.64
N LEU A 157 -5.32 30.85 -17.52
CA LEU A 157 -4.67 30.66 -16.22
C LEU A 157 -4.68 29.19 -15.76
N LEU A 158 -5.76 28.46 -16.05
CA LEU A 158 -5.90 27.04 -15.75
C LEU A 158 -4.95 26.19 -16.60
N SER A 159 -4.79 26.51 -17.88
CA SER A 159 -3.84 25.85 -18.78
C SER A 159 -2.41 26.03 -18.28
N ASP A 160 -2.01 27.27 -17.96
CA ASP A 160 -0.67 27.58 -17.43
C ASP A 160 -0.42 26.83 -16.11
N PHE A 161 -1.41 26.83 -15.21
CA PHE A 161 -1.34 26.10 -13.96
C PHE A 161 -1.19 24.59 -14.17
N ASN A 162 -2.03 23.98 -15.01
CA ASN A 162 -1.97 22.54 -15.31
C ASN A 162 -0.63 22.14 -15.95
N SER A 163 -0.04 23.02 -16.77
CA SER A 163 1.28 22.77 -17.36
C SER A 163 2.41 22.71 -16.32
N SER A 164 2.26 23.46 -15.23
CA SER A 164 3.22 23.55 -14.11
C SER A 164 3.15 22.38 -13.12
N LEU A 165 2.09 21.56 -13.18
CA LEU A 165 1.94 20.39 -12.32
C LEU A 165 2.99 19.32 -12.63
N ASP A 166 3.35 18.53 -11.62
CA ASP A 166 4.21 17.36 -11.81
C ASP A 166 3.49 16.25 -12.60
N GLU A 167 4.27 15.35 -13.21
CA GLU A 167 3.75 14.28 -14.07
C GLU A 167 2.82 13.31 -13.35
N ASN A 168 3.02 13.05 -12.05
CA ASN A 168 2.16 12.14 -11.30
C ASN A 168 0.79 12.78 -11.08
N THR A 169 0.76 14.06 -10.68
CA THR A 169 -0.49 14.82 -10.52
C THR A 169 -1.25 14.97 -11.84
N LYS A 170 -0.53 15.20 -12.96
CA LYS A 170 -1.14 15.22 -14.30
C LYS A 170 -1.82 13.90 -14.64
N LYS A 171 -1.15 12.78 -14.38
CA LYS A 171 -1.68 11.43 -14.65
C LYS A 171 -2.94 11.13 -13.82
N LEU A 172 -2.92 11.50 -12.53
CA LEU A 172 -4.07 11.40 -11.62
C LEU A 172 -5.29 12.17 -12.13
N LEU A 173 -5.06 13.39 -12.65
CA LEU A 173 -6.10 14.26 -13.18
C LEU A 173 -6.64 13.79 -14.54
N SER A 174 -5.80 13.25 -15.42
CA SER A 174 -6.18 12.91 -16.80
C SER A 174 -7.07 11.66 -16.92
N GLU A 175 -6.95 10.71 -16.00
CA GLU A 175 -7.66 9.44 -16.12
C GLU A 175 -9.05 9.48 -15.48
N THR A 176 -9.16 9.89 -14.22
CA THR A 176 -10.40 9.74 -13.43
C THR A 176 -10.59 10.78 -12.30
N GLY A 177 -9.59 11.62 -12.02
CA GLY A 177 -9.61 12.56 -10.89
C GLY A 177 -9.26 11.89 -9.56
N PHE A 178 -9.08 12.67 -8.49
CA PHE A 178 -8.55 12.17 -7.20
C PHE A 178 -9.46 11.17 -6.45
N GLU A 179 -10.79 11.29 -6.60
CA GLU A 179 -11.76 10.54 -5.76
C GLU A 179 -11.75 9.01 -6.00
N PRO A 180 -11.71 8.49 -7.25
CA PRO A 180 -11.59 7.05 -7.49
C PRO A 180 -10.30 6.46 -6.92
N TRP A 181 -9.19 7.19 -7.00
CA TRP A 181 -7.93 6.77 -6.40
C TRP A 181 -8.01 6.74 -4.87
N LEU A 182 -8.57 7.77 -4.24
CA LEU A 182 -8.82 7.78 -2.79
C LEU A 182 -9.63 6.57 -2.33
N GLN A 183 -10.61 6.11 -3.12
CA GLN A 183 -11.40 4.92 -2.78
C GLN A 183 -10.60 3.62 -2.91
N VAL A 184 -9.75 3.51 -3.94
CA VAL A 184 -8.83 2.38 -4.13
C VAL A 184 -7.86 2.26 -2.96
N TYR A 185 -7.28 3.37 -2.50
CA TYR A 185 -6.33 3.37 -1.39
C TYR A 185 -6.99 3.21 -0.01
N ARG A 186 -8.26 3.59 0.16
CA ARG A 186 -9.02 3.31 1.40
C ARG A 186 -9.46 1.86 1.55
N LYS A 187 -9.51 1.11 0.46
CA LYS A 187 -9.94 -0.31 0.46
C LYS A 187 -8.98 -1.16 -0.36
N PRO A 188 -7.70 -1.29 0.07
CA PRO A 188 -6.70 -2.01 -0.70
C PRO A 188 -7.05 -3.50 -0.87
N GLY A 189 -7.80 -4.11 0.05
CA GLY A 189 -8.31 -5.48 -0.11
C GLY A 189 -9.30 -5.68 -1.26
N ILE A 190 -9.81 -4.60 -1.87
CA ILE A 190 -10.62 -4.62 -3.09
C ILE A 190 -9.73 -4.42 -4.34
N ALA A 191 -8.63 -3.68 -4.20
CA ALA A 191 -7.72 -3.34 -5.29
C ALA A 191 -6.59 -4.36 -5.50
N CYS A 192 -6.21 -5.08 -4.44
CA CYS A 192 -5.21 -6.15 -4.43
C CYS A 192 -5.78 -7.29 -3.58
N ALA A 193 -6.07 -8.43 -4.21
CA ALA A 193 -6.55 -9.62 -3.54
C ALA A 193 -5.47 -10.70 -3.53
N PHE A 194 -5.09 -11.17 -2.35
CA PHE A 194 -4.30 -12.38 -2.21
C PHE A 194 -5.24 -13.58 -2.22
N ASP A 195 -5.38 -14.22 -3.37
CA ASP A 195 -6.18 -15.44 -3.47
C ASP A 195 -5.33 -16.66 -3.09
N PHE A 196 -5.69 -17.31 -1.98
CA PHE A 196 -4.95 -18.46 -1.47
C PHE A 196 -5.63 -19.76 -1.87
N HIS A 197 -4.98 -20.54 -2.71
CA HIS A 197 -5.49 -21.84 -3.12
C HIS A 197 -5.21 -22.89 -2.04
N SER A 198 -6.19 -23.12 -1.16
CA SER A 198 -6.11 -24.06 -0.03
C SER A 198 -5.63 -25.46 -0.42
N TYR A 199 -6.11 -26.01 -1.53
CA TYR A 199 -5.71 -27.35 -1.99
C TYR A 199 -4.24 -27.44 -2.47
N LYS A 200 -3.68 -26.33 -2.98
CA LYS A 200 -2.32 -26.27 -3.54
C LYS A 200 -1.33 -25.62 -2.58
N ASN A 201 -1.79 -25.16 -1.42
CA ASN A 201 -1.03 -24.41 -0.43
C ASN A 201 -0.16 -23.29 -1.03
N ARG A 202 -0.74 -22.46 -1.91
CA ARG A 202 -0.02 -21.35 -2.54
C ARG A 202 -0.96 -20.21 -2.89
N PHE A 203 -0.42 -18.99 -2.90
CA PHE A 203 -1.10 -17.85 -3.50
C PHE A 203 -1.15 -18.02 -5.03
N LEU A 204 -2.28 -17.65 -5.61
CA LEU A 204 -2.44 -17.57 -7.05
C LEU A 204 -1.88 -16.23 -7.53
N TYR A 205 -1.15 -16.27 -8.64
CA TYR A 205 -0.86 -15.06 -9.40
C TYR A 205 -2.13 -14.69 -10.17
N LEU A 206 -2.62 -13.47 -9.97
CA LEU A 206 -3.56 -12.82 -10.90
C LEU A 206 -2.79 -12.32 -12.12
#